data_AF-A0A3A4ZHT0-F1
#
_entry.id   AF-A0A3A4ZHT0-F1
#
_cell.length_a   1.000
_cell.length_b   1.000
_cell.length_c   1.000
_cell.angle_alpha   90.00
_cell.angle_beta   90.00
_cell.angle_gamma   90.00
#
_symmetry.space_group_name_H-M   'P 1'
#
loop_
_entity.id
_entity.type
_entity.pdbx_description
1 polymer ?
#
loop_
_entity_poly.entity_id
_entity_poly.type
_entity_poly.pdbx_seq_one_letter_code
_entity_poly.pdbx_strand_id
1 'polypeptide(L)'
;MKEAGARRFANLTRKESVVALFAAFGIGIIFLFILMVLLGGLFMWIAAKIVRVENSSFGRALVAAIGSSFISVLAAFLFNLLPVIGNLFGFIIGLLLSILVIKAVFGTSFGKALLVWIFDLIATFIAVALAAMLMASSLLIGC
;
A
#
# COMPACT_ATOMS: atom_id res chain seq x y z
N MET A 1 2.67 23.90 46.43
CA MET A 1 1.84 24.33 45.27
C MET A 1 2.60 24.39 43.93
N LYS A 2 3.86 24.85 43.87
CA LYS A 2 4.66 24.90 42.61
C LYS A 2 4.82 23.56 41.88
N GLU A 3 5.01 22.46 42.62
CA GLU A 3 5.23 21.13 42.02
C GLU A 3 4.00 20.55 41.31
N ALA A 4 2.80 20.83 41.81
CA ALA A 4 1.56 20.36 41.18
C ALA A 4 1.33 21.03 39.82
N GLY A 5 1.73 22.31 39.69
CA GLY A 5 1.73 23.04 38.41
C GLY A 5 2.69 22.43 37.39
N ALA A 6 3.96 22.20 37.78
CA ALA A 6 4.97 21.65 36.89
C ALA A 6 4.62 20.26 36.34
N ARG A 7 4.07 19.36 37.18
CA ARG A 7 3.59 18.03 36.74
C ARG A 7 2.39 18.13 35.79
N ARG A 8 1.52 19.13 35.96
CA ARG A 8 0.36 19.35 35.08
C ARG A 8 0.80 19.86 33.70
N PHE A 9 1.77 20.77 33.65
CA PHE A 9 2.36 21.24 32.39
C PHE A 9 3.10 20.13 31.63
N ALA A 10 3.90 19.31 32.32
CA ALA A 10 4.59 18.17 31.71
C ALA A 10 3.62 17.09 31.14
N ASN A 11 2.47 16.91 31.78
CA ASN A 11 1.43 16.00 31.28
C ASN A 11 0.64 16.58 30.10
N LEU A 12 0.48 17.91 30.04
CA LEU A 12 -0.15 18.60 28.90
C LEU A 12 0.74 18.51 27.66
N THR A 13 2.04 18.84 27.79
CA THR A 13 2.98 18.75 26.67
C THR A 13 3.13 17.31 26.17
N ARG A 14 3.20 16.32 27.07
CA ARG A 14 3.23 14.90 26.68
C ARG A 14 1.98 14.47 25.89
N LYS A 15 0.78 14.90 26.32
CA LYS A 15 -0.46 14.58 25.60
C LYS A 15 -0.49 15.23 24.21
N GLU A 16 -0.07 16.49 24.10
CA GLU A 16 -0.02 17.18 22.82
C GLU A 16 0.99 16.55 21.86
N SER A 17 2.17 16.14 22.34
CA SER A 17 3.15 15.41 21.52
C SER A 17 2.61 14.07 21.04
N VAL A 18 1.91 13.32 21.89
CA VAL A 18 1.30 12.03 21.50
C VAL A 18 0.19 12.24 20.48
N VAL A 19 -0.68 13.22 20.66
CA VAL A 19 -1.75 13.55 19.70
C VAL A 19 -1.16 14.02 18.36
N ALA A 20 -0.14 14.87 18.38
CA ALA A 20 0.55 15.33 17.18
C ALA A 20 1.25 14.17 16.45
N LEU A 21 1.86 13.23 17.19
CA LEU A 21 2.47 12.02 16.64
C LEU A 21 1.42 11.16 15.91
N PHE A 22 0.31 10.84 16.57
CA PHE A 22 -0.77 10.07 15.95
C PHE A 22 -1.43 10.79 14.77
N ALA A 23 -1.59 12.12 14.84
CA ALA A 23 -2.12 12.91 13.73
C ALA A 23 -1.15 12.90 12.52
N ALA A 24 0.16 13.05 12.76
CA ALA A 24 1.18 13.00 11.71
C ALA A 24 1.26 11.62 11.05
N PHE A 25 1.25 10.53 11.83
CA PHE A 25 1.22 9.17 11.29
C PHE A 25 -0.09 8.86 10.57
N GLY A 26 -1.23 9.28 11.12
CA GLY A 26 -2.55 9.04 10.53
C GLY A 26 -2.72 9.70 9.16
N ILE A 27 -2.38 10.99 9.05
CA ILE A 27 -2.45 11.73 7.78
C ILE A 27 -1.42 11.20 6.78
N GLY A 28 -0.20 10.91 7.22
CA GLY A 28 0.87 10.39 6.37
C GLY A 28 0.53 9.03 5.74
N ILE A 29 -0.03 8.10 6.52
CA ILE A 29 -0.42 6.77 6.03
C ILE A 29 -1.53 6.85 4.98
N ILE A 30 -2.55 7.68 5.21
CA ILE A 30 -3.65 7.86 4.25
C ILE A 30 -3.12 8.45 2.94
N PHE A 31 -2.26 9.48 3.03
CA PHE A 31 -1.67 10.10 1.86
C PHE A 31 -0.81 9.11 1.06
N LEU A 32 0.05 8.35 1.74
CA LEU A 32 0.86 7.30 1.11
C LEU A 32 -0.01 6.22 0.47
N PHE A 33 -1.06 5.77 1.14
CA PHE A 33 -1.98 4.77 0.59
C PHE A 33 -2.65 5.26 -0.70
N ILE A 34 -3.16 6.49 -0.72
CA ILE A 34 -3.77 7.08 -1.92
C ILE A 34 -2.72 7.16 -3.05
N LEU A 35 -1.50 7.61 -2.75
CA LEU A 35 -0.43 7.71 -3.73
C LEU A 35 -0.05 6.35 -4.32
N MET A 36 0.05 5.31 -3.48
CA MET A 36 0.32 3.93 -3.91
C MET A 36 -0.78 3.41 -4.84
N VAL A 37 -2.05 3.62 -4.49
CA VAL A 37 -3.20 3.19 -5.30
C VAL A 37 -3.23 3.93 -6.64
N LEU A 38 -2.93 5.22 -6.66
CA LEU A 38 -2.86 6.01 -7.90
C LEU A 38 -1.73 5.53 -8.80
N LEU A 39 -0.53 5.30 -8.24
CA LEU A 39 0.63 4.78 -8.97
C LEU A 39 0.36 3.35 -9.49
N GLY A 40 -0.12 2.45 -8.64
CA GLY A 40 -0.49 1.09 -9.02
C GLY A 40 -1.56 1.07 -10.10
N GLY A 41 -2.62 1.87 -9.94
CA GLY A 41 -3.67 2.02 -10.94
C GLY A 41 -3.16 2.58 -12.28
N LEU A 42 -2.24 3.56 -12.25
CA LEU A 42 -1.62 4.12 -13.45
C LEU A 42 -0.79 3.07 -14.18
N PHE A 43 0.06 2.34 -13.47
CA PHE A 43 0.91 1.29 -14.05
C PHE A 43 0.07 0.11 -14.55
N MET A 44 -0.95 -0.32 -13.80
CA MET A 44 -1.90 -1.34 -14.26
C MET A 44 -2.63 -0.90 -15.52
N TRP A 45 -3.02 0.37 -15.64
CA TRP A 45 -3.67 0.89 -16.84
C TRP A 45 -2.73 0.87 -18.05
N ILE A 46 -1.48 1.32 -17.87
CA ILE A 46 -0.44 1.27 -18.91
C ILE A 46 -0.19 -0.18 -19.32
N ALA A 47 -0.04 -1.09 -18.35
CA ALA A 47 0.14 -2.51 -18.60
C ALA A 47 -1.03 -3.07 -19.41
N ALA A 48 -2.28 -2.82 -18.96
CA ALA A 48 -3.49 -3.28 -19.65
C ALA A 48 -3.56 -2.78 -21.10
N LYS A 49 -3.05 -1.57 -21.40
CA LYS A 49 -2.91 -1.06 -22.78
C LYS A 49 -1.84 -1.83 -23.56
N ILE A 50 -0.67 -2.07 -22.98
CA ILE A 50 0.42 -2.84 -23.61
C ILE A 50 -0.04 -4.27 -23.94
N VAL A 51 -0.75 -4.95 -23.02
CA VAL A 51 -1.26 -6.31 -23.25
C VAL A 51 -2.57 -6.38 -24.05
N ARG A 52 -3.07 -5.24 -24.55
CA ARG A 52 -4.32 -5.12 -25.31
C ARG A 52 -5.50 -5.79 -24.61
N VAL A 53 -5.73 -5.38 -23.36
CA VAL A 53 -6.94 -5.73 -22.61
C VAL A 53 -8.10 -4.91 -23.16
N GLU A 54 -9.17 -5.57 -23.62
CA GLU A 54 -10.34 -4.94 -24.25
C GLU A 54 -10.98 -3.88 -23.34
N ASN A 55 -11.16 -4.19 -22.06
CA ASN A 55 -11.76 -3.29 -21.09
C ASN A 55 -10.73 -2.46 -20.28
N SER A 56 -9.71 -1.92 -20.96
CA SER A 56 -8.65 -1.12 -20.33
C SER A 56 -9.08 0.33 -20.07
N SER A 57 -9.88 0.55 -19.02
CA SER A 57 -10.19 1.90 -18.50
C SER A 57 -9.41 2.21 -17.23
N PHE A 58 -9.10 3.50 -17.01
CA PHE A 58 -8.35 3.94 -15.83
C PHE A 58 -9.11 3.63 -14.52
N GLY A 59 -10.45 3.84 -14.50
CA GLY A 59 -11.27 3.50 -13.34
C GLY A 59 -11.24 2.02 -12.98
N ARG A 60 -11.24 1.13 -13.97
CA ARG A 60 -11.08 -0.32 -13.73
C ARG A 60 -9.68 -0.64 -13.21
N ALA A 61 -8.65 0.01 -13.72
CA ALA A 61 -7.29 -0.17 -13.20
C ALA A 61 -7.17 0.28 -11.73
N LEU A 62 -7.84 1.36 -11.35
CA LEU A 62 -7.88 1.82 -9.96
C LEU A 62 -8.57 0.79 -9.04
N VAL A 63 -9.72 0.26 -9.46
CA VAL A 63 -10.45 -0.77 -8.70
C VAL A 63 -9.63 -2.05 -8.60
N ALA A 64 -8.93 -2.44 -9.68
CA ALA A 64 -8.02 -3.58 -9.67
C ALA A 64 -6.84 -3.37 -8.71
N ALA A 65 -6.26 -2.16 -8.67
CA ALA A 65 -5.18 -1.81 -7.75
C ALA A 65 -5.64 -1.82 -6.29
N ILE A 66 -6.83 -1.28 -6.00
CA ILE A 66 -7.44 -1.32 -4.65
C ILE A 66 -7.70 -2.78 -4.24
N GLY A 67 -8.31 -3.57 -5.12
CA GLY A 67 -8.62 -4.97 -4.85
C GLY A 67 -7.37 -5.82 -4.65
N SER A 68 -6.35 -5.65 -5.50
CA SER A 68 -5.04 -6.30 -5.37
C SER A 68 -4.36 -5.94 -4.04
N SER A 69 -4.39 -4.66 -3.65
CA SER A 69 -3.85 -4.19 -2.37
C SER A 69 -4.58 -4.81 -1.18
N PHE A 70 -5.91 -4.88 -1.22
CA PHE A 70 -6.71 -5.46 -0.15
C PHE A 70 -6.45 -6.96 0.01
N ILE A 71 -6.39 -7.71 -1.09
CA ILE A 71 -6.03 -9.14 -1.08
C ILE A 71 -4.62 -9.34 -0.53
N SER A 72 -3.67 -8.49 -0.93
CA SER A 72 -2.27 -8.60 -0.49
C SER A 72 -2.14 -8.35 1.02
N VAL A 73 -2.86 -7.36 1.56
CA VAL A 73 -2.92 -7.09 3.01
C VAL A 73 -3.61 -8.24 3.75
N LEU A 74 -4.73 -8.74 3.22
CA LEU A 74 -5.45 -9.86 3.82
C LEU A 74 -4.60 -11.13 3.86
N ALA A 75 -3.90 -11.42 2.76
CA ALA A 75 -2.94 -12.52 2.70
C ALA A 75 -1.82 -12.31 3.73
N ALA A 76 -1.18 -11.14 3.76
CA ALA A 76 -0.15 -10.85 4.74
C ALA A 76 -0.64 -11.05 6.18
N PHE A 77 -1.87 -10.62 6.49
CA PHE A 77 -2.46 -10.78 7.82
C PHE A 77 -2.71 -12.26 8.18
N LEU A 78 -3.31 -13.03 7.27
CA LEU A 78 -3.63 -14.44 7.49
C LEU A 78 -2.36 -15.31 7.64
N PHE A 79 -1.32 -15.02 6.85
CA PHE A 79 -0.13 -15.85 6.76
C PHE A 79 0.99 -15.47 7.74
N ASN A 80 0.94 -14.27 8.34
CA ASN A 80 1.80 -13.93 9.48
C ASN A 80 1.57 -14.81 10.72
N LEU A 81 0.48 -15.59 10.75
CA LEU A 81 0.18 -16.53 11.83
C LEU A 81 1.03 -17.83 11.78
N LEU A 82 1.67 -18.13 10.64
CA LEU A 82 2.52 -19.32 10.43
C LEU A 82 3.90 -18.89 9.88
N PRO A 83 4.94 -18.77 10.72
CA PRO A 83 6.14 -17.96 10.43
C PRO A 83 7.06 -18.45 9.31
N VAL A 84 6.93 -19.69 8.81
CA VAL A 84 7.83 -20.23 7.77
C VAL A 84 7.08 -20.85 6.61
N ILE A 85 6.13 -21.76 6.87
CA ILE A 85 5.31 -22.37 5.82
C ILE A 85 4.22 -21.39 5.33
N GLY A 86 3.73 -20.52 6.22
CA GLY A 86 2.70 -19.54 5.88
C GLY A 86 3.17 -18.51 4.85
N ASN A 87 4.43 -18.09 4.88
CA ASN A 87 4.92 -17.04 3.96
C ASN A 87 4.91 -17.47 2.49
N LEU A 88 5.39 -18.68 2.16
CA LEU A 88 5.44 -19.13 0.76
C LEU A 88 4.05 -19.48 0.24
N PHE A 89 3.26 -20.23 1.01
CA PHE A 89 1.87 -20.53 0.65
C PHE A 89 1.01 -19.26 0.58
N GLY A 90 1.27 -18.31 1.47
CA GLY A 90 0.57 -17.04 1.50
C GLY A 90 0.88 -16.13 0.35
N PHE A 91 2.14 -16.11 -0.08
CA PHE A 91 2.51 -15.44 -1.31
C PHE A 91 1.81 -16.06 -2.52
N ILE A 92 1.79 -17.40 -2.65
CA ILE A 92 1.14 -18.08 -3.78
C ILE A 92 -0.37 -17.83 -3.79
N ILE A 93 -1.03 -17.97 -2.63
CA ILE A 93 -2.48 -17.74 -2.51
C ILE A 93 -2.81 -16.27 -2.76
N GLY A 94 -2.05 -15.35 -2.18
CA GLY A 94 -2.18 -13.90 -2.42
C GLY A 94 -2.02 -13.55 -3.89
N LEU A 95 -1.00 -14.10 -4.55
CA LEU A 95 -0.76 -13.93 -5.99
C LEU A 95 -1.95 -14.43 -6.81
N LEU A 96 -2.44 -15.65 -6.54
CA LEU A 96 -3.57 -16.22 -7.28
C LEU A 96 -4.83 -15.38 -7.10
N LEU A 97 -5.13 -14.97 -5.86
CA LEU A 97 -6.30 -14.13 -5.57
C LEU A 97 -6.18 -12.76 -6.23
N SER A 98 -5.01 -12.12 -6.21
CA SER A 98 -4.79 -10.83 -6.88
C SER A 98 -4.99 -10.95 -8.39
N ILE A 99 -4.48 -12.02 -9.02
CA ILE A 99 -4.72 -12.27 -10.45
C ILE A 99 -6.21 -12.49 -10.73
N LEU A 100 -6.94 -13.21 -9.86
CA LEU A 100 -8.38 -13.41 -10.01
C LEU A 100 -9.16 -12.10 -9.89
N VAL A 101 -8.76 -11.21 -8.99
CA VAL A 101 -9.35 -9.86 -8.86
C VAL A 101 -9.09 -9.05 -10.13
N ILE A 102 -7.84 -8.98 -10.61
CA ILE A 102 -7.48 -8.28 -11.85
C ILE A 102 -8.28 -8.85 -13.03
N LYS A 103 -8.37 -10.19 -13.12
CA LYS A 103 -9.14 -10.89 -14.14
C LYS A 103 -10.62 -10.50 -14.09
N ALA A 104 -11.22 -10.48 -12.90
CA ALA A 104 -12.63 -10.13 -12.71
C ALA A 104 -12.91 -8.66 -13.06
N VAL A 105 -12.03 -7.74 -12.67
CA VAL A 105 -12.20 -6.30 -12.91
C VAL A 105 -11.99 -5.94 -14.38
N PHE A 106 -10.96 -6.50 -15.02
CA PHE A 106 -10.68 -6.25 -16.43
C PHE A 106 -11.46 -7.14 -17.40
N GLY A 107 -12.14 -8.18 -16.92
CA GLY A 107 -12.84 -9.15 -17.77
C GLY A 107 -11.90 -9.76 -18.81
N THR A 108 -10.72 -10.23 -18.39
CA THR A 108 -9.65 -10.64 -19.30
C THR A 108 -9.21 -12.09 -19.10
N SER A 109 -8.26 -12.57 -19.91
CA SER A 109 -7.70 -13.92 -19.77
C SER A 109 -6.64 -13.97 -18.66
N PHE A 110 -6.42 -15.16 -18.10
CA PHE A 110 -5.46 -15.36 -17.01
C PHE A 110 -4.05 -14.87 -17.36
N GLY A 111 -3.57 -15.15 -18.57
CA GLY A 111 -2.26 -14.68 -19.04
C GLY A 111 -2.16 -13.16 -19.07
N LYS A 112 -3.18 -12.46 -19.60
CA LYS A 112 -3.19 -10.99 -19.61
C LYS A 112 -3.25 -10.40 -18.20
N ALA A 113 -4.05 -11.00 -17.30
CA ALA A 113 -4.12 -10.59 -15.90
C ALA A 113 -2.79 -10.79 -15.15
N LEU A 114 -2.08 -11.90 -15.40
CA LEU A 114 -0.75 -12.14 -14.86
C LEU A 114 0.26 -11.08 -15.34
N LEU A 115 0.23 -10.70 -16.62
CA LEU A 115 1.09 -9.63 -17.14
C LEU A 115 0.79 -8.29 -16.47
N VAL A 116 -0.48 -7.93 -16.31
CA VAL A 116 -0.88 -6.70 -15.59
C VAL A 116 -0.39 -6.73 -14.14
N TRP A 117 -0.51 -7.87 -13.47
CA TRP A 117 -0.01 -8.06 -12.10
C TRP A 117 1.52 -7.89 -12.00
N ILE A 118 2.29 -8.38 -12.97
CA ILE A 118 3.76 -8.17 -12.99
C ILE A 118 4.10 -6.68 -13.07
N PHE A 119 3.37 -5.89 -13.85
CA PHE A 119 3.56 -4.45 -13.90
C PHE A 119 3.17 -3.74 -12.61
N ASP A 120 2.11 -4.20 -11.94
CA ASP A 120 1.72 -3.72 -10.60
C ASP A 120 2.81 -4.01 -9.55
N LEU A 121 3.46 -5.17 -9.65
CA LEU A 121 4.60 -5.51 -8.81
C LEU A 121 5.77 -4.56 -9.03
N ILE A 122 6.11 -4.23 -10.29
CA ILE A 122 7.13 -3.23 -10.62
C ILE A 122 6.75 -1.86 -10.06
N ALA A 123 5.49 -1.45 -10.23
CA ALA A 123 4.99 -0.19 -9.69
C ALA A 123 5.14 -0.12 -8.17
N THR A 124 4.84 -1.23 -7.48
CA THR A 124 5.02 -1.36 -6.03
C THR A 124 6.49 -1.18 -5.63
N PHE A 125 7.43 -1.80 -6.34
CA PHE A 125 8.86 -1.61 -6.06
C PHE A 125 9.30 -0.16 -6.25
N ILE A 126 8.86 0.50 -7.33
CA ILE A 126 9.15 1.91 -7.59
C ILE A 126 8.58 2.78 -6.47
N ALA A 127 7.34 2.53 -6.08
CA ALA A 127 6.65 3.33 -5.09
C ALA A 127 7.26 3.15 -3.69
N VAL A 128 7.64 1.93 -3.31
CA VAL A 128 8.39 1.64 -2.07
C VAL A 128 9.77 2.32 -2.09
N ALA A 129 10.48 2.29 -3.22
CA ALA A 129 11.77 2.98 -3.35
C ALA A 129 11.61 4.51 -3.17
N LEU A 130 10.60 5.11 -3.81
CA LEU A 130 10.27 6.53 -3.64
C LEU A 130 9.92 6.86 -2.18
N ALA A 131 9.09 6.04 -1.53
CA ALA A 131 8.73 6.22 -0.13
C ALA A 131 9.95 6.13 0.81
N ALA A 132 10.85 5.17 0.56
CA ALA A 132 12.09 5.03 1.32
C ALA A 132 13.02 6.24 1.14
N MET A 133 13.14 6.75 -0.09
CA MET A 133 13.93 7.96 -0.38
C MET A 133 13.35 9.21 0.31
N LEU A 134 12.02 9.37 0.30
CA LEU A 134 11.35 10.46 0.99
C LEU A 134 11.55 10.39 2.51
N MET A 135 11.43 9.21 3.12
CA MET A 135 11.70 9.03 4.55
C MET A 135 13.16 9.33 4.91
N ALA A 136 14.11 8.84 4.11
CA ALA A 136 15.53 9.14 4.31
C ALA A 136 15.81 10.65 4.23
N SER A 137 15.17 11.34 3.29
CA SER A 137 15.30 12.79 3.12
C SER A 137 14.73 13.56 4.31
N SER A 138 13.56 13.14 4.83
CA SER A 138 12.98 13.76 6.04
C SER A 138 13.83 13.55 7.29
N LEU A 139 14.57 12.43 7.38
CA LEU A 139 15.48 12.16 8.49
C LEU A 139 16.74 13.04 8.41
N LEU A 140 17.23 13.33 7.20
CA LEU A 140 18.42 14.17 6.97
C LEU A 140 18.14 15.67 7.13
N ILE A 141 16.93 16.13 6.82
CA ILE A 141 16.52 17.54 6.96
C ILE A 141 16.07 17.86 8.41
N GLY A 142 15.77 16.83 9.21
CA GLY A 142 15.31 16.95 10.60
C GLY A 142 16.38 16.91 11.69
N CYS A 143 17.68 16.86 11.33
CA CYS A 143 18.81 17.11 12.24
C CYS A 143 19.29 18.56 12.10
#